data_AF-A0A640VXR0-F1
#
_entry.id   AF-A0A640VXR0-F1
#
_cell.length_a   1.000
_cell.length_b   1.000
_cell.length_c   1.000
_cell.angle_alpha   90.00
_cell.angle_beta   90.00
_cell.angle_gamma   90.00
#
_symmetry.space_group_name_H-M   'P 1'
#
loop_
_entity.id
_entity.type
_entity.pdbx_description
1 polymer ?
#
loop_
_entity_poly.entity_id
_entity_poly.type
_entity_poly.pdbx_seq_one_letter_code
_entity_poly.pdbx_strand_id
1 'polypeptide(L)'
;MKWKIKLNFPFDWRLKLKFAILPERPTPCIIKDKKWIRAIELSHKKVPVIVEAGEKAIVFHSTHLKERERREVENIVKKLLGIEDTTKLYEFMESDEVLK
;
A
#
# COMPACT_ATOMS: atom_id res chain seq x y z
N MET A 1 -4.34 11.27 12.23
CA MET A 1 -4.53 12.09 11.01
C MET A 1 -4.84 11.18 9.83
N LYS A 2 -5.56 11.67 8.81
CA LYS A 2 -5.97 10.92 7.63
C LYS A 2 -5.62 11.70 6.36
N TRP A 3 -5.08 11.04 5.35
CA TRP A 3 -4.85 11.63 4.02
C TRP A 3 -5.02 10.57 2.93
N LYS A 4 -5.12 11.01 1.67
CA LYS A 4 -5.40 10.13 0.53
C LYS A 4 -4.46 10.41 -0.64
N ILE A 5 -4.08 9.35 -1.34
CA ILE A 5 -3.38 9.42 -2.63
C ILE A 5 -4.35 8.93 -3.70
N LYS A 6 -4.63 9.77 -4.69
CA LYS A 6 -5.46 9.38 -5.84
C LYS A 6 -4.68 8.42 -6.73
N LEU A 7 -5.34 7.35 -7.16
CA LEU A 7 -4.83 6.42 -8.17
C LEU A 7 -5.41 6.81 -9.53
N ASN A 8 -4.55 6.78 -10.55
CA ASN A 8 -4.96 7.03 -11.94
C ASN A 8 -5.05 5.73 -12.75
N PHE A 9 -4.94 4.58 -12.09
CA PHE A 9 -4.96 3.23 -12.68
C PHE A 9 -5.82 2.30 -11.80
N PRO A 10 -6.36 1.19 -12.37
CA PRO A 10 -7.07 0.19 -11.60
C PRO A 10 -6.17 -0.51 -10.59
N PHE A 11 -6.66 -0.74 -9.36
CA PHE A 11 -5.89 -1.38 -8.30
C PHE A 11 -6.79 -2.21 -7.39
N ASP A 12 -6.67 -3.54 -7.44
CA ASP A 12 -7.43 -4.45 -6.59
C ASP A 12 -6.72 -4.62 -5.23
N TRP A 13 -7.19 -3.88 -4.24
CA TRP A 13 -6.67 -3.95 -2.87
C TRP A 13 -6.86 -5.32 -2.22
N ARG A 14 -7.95 -6.02 -2.52
CA ARG A 14 -8.22 -7.35 -1.96
C ARG A 14 -7.18 -8.35 -2.45
N LEU A 15 -6.77 -8.29 -3.72
CA LEU A 15 -5.67 -9.14 -4.22
C LEU A 15 -4.34 -8.82 -3.53
N LYS A 16 -4.05 -7.55 -3.28
CA LYS A 16 -2.84 -7.15 -2.53
C LYS A 16 -2.83 -7.69 -1.10
N LEU A 17 -3.95 -7.63 -0.40
CA LEU A 17 -4.06 -8.17 0.95
C LEU A 17 -3.94 -9.71 0.98
N LYS A 18 -4.45 -10.42 -0.03
CA LYS A 18 -4.32 -11.88 -0.14
C LYS A 18 -2.88 -12.37 -0.29
N PHE A 19 -1.95 -11.49 -0.66
CA PHE A 19 -0.52 -11.82 -0.75
C PHE A 19 0.14 -12.00 0.62
N ALA A 20 -0.51 -11.57 1.71
CA ALA A 20 -0.06 -11.85 3.06
C ALA A 20 -0.38 -13.32 3.43
N ILE A 21 0.65 -14.14 3.63
CA ILE A 21 0.52 -15.57 3.95
C ILE A 21 -0.14 -15.79 5.31
N LEU A 22 0.19 -14.96 6.30
CA LEU A 22 -0.30 -15.05 7.67
C LEU A 22 -0.96 -13.72 8.08
N PRO A 23 -2.12 -13.36 7.51
CA PRO A 23 -2.70 -12.02 7.62
C PRO A 23 -3.00 -11.60 9.06
N GLU A 24 -3.41 -12.54 9.90
CA GLU A 24 -3.79 -12.28 11.30
C GLU A 24 -2.60 -12.30 12.27
N ARG A 25 -1.43 -12.81 11.84
CA ARG A 25 -0.22 -12.83 12.67
C ARG A 25 0.64 -11.60 12.36
N PRO A 26 1.25 -10.96 13.37
CA PRO A 26 2.17 -9.85 13.12
C PRO A 26 3.44 -10.34 12.41
N THR A 27 3.49 -10.22 11.09
CA THR A 27 4.67 -10.51 10.27
C THR A 27 5.07 -9.28 9.48
N PRO A 28 6.02 -8.48 10.00
CA PRO A 28 5.84 -7.18 10.67
C PRO A 28 4.62 -6.29 10.34
N CYS A 29 3.77 -6.66 9.39
CA CYS A 29 2.43 -6.11 9.17
C CYS A 29 1.34 -7.04 9.70
N ILE A 30 0.15 -6.49 9.90
CA ILE A 30 -1.09 -7.20 10.21
C ILE A 30 -2.13 -6.77 9.19
N ILE A 31 -2.94 -7.71 8.71
CA ILE A 31 -4.15 -7.43 7.93
C ILE A 31 -5.36 -7.61 8.83
N LYS A 32 -6.14 -6.55 9.04
CA LYS A 32 -7.38 -6.60 9.83
C LYS A 32 -8.43 -5.70 9.22
N ASP A 33 -9.66 -6.18 9.10
CA ASP A 33 -10.81 -5.42 8.57
C ASP A 33 -10.54 -4.77 7.20
N LYS A 34 -9.86 -5.51 6.30
CA LYS A 34 -9.39 -5.03 4.97
C LYS A 34 -8.38 -3.87 5.04
N LYS A 35 -7.67 -3.72 6.16
CA LYS A 35 -6.62 -2.72 6.35
C LYS A 35 -5.27 -3.39 6.48
N TRP A 36 -4.26 -2.79 5.88
CA TRP A 36 -2.86 -3.14 6.10
C TRP A 36 -2.30 -2.24 7.20
N ILE A 37 -1.74 -2.83 8.24
CA ILE A 37 -1.30 -2.14 9.45
C ILE A 37 0.16 -2.49 9.70
N ARG A 38 1.04 -1.49 9.84
CA ARG A 38 2.46 -1.71 10.13
C ARG A 38 3.07 -0.50 10.83
N ALA A 39 4.03 -0.74 11.72
CA ALA A 39 4.92 0.31 12.20
C ALA A 39 6.01 0.57 11.16
N ILE A 40 6.13 1.82 10.70
CA ILE A 40 7.16 2.28 9.76
C ILE A 40 8.21 3.06 10.52
N GLU A 41 9.48 2.79 10.23
CA GLU A 41 10.59 3.53 10.80
C GLU A 41 10.92 4.76 9.95
N LEU A 42 10.90 5.94 10.58
CA LEU A 42 11.27 7.23 10.00
C LEU A 42 12.35 7.84 10.90
N SER A 43 13.58 8.04 10.38
CA SER A 43 14.69 8.69 11.09
C SER A 43 14.78 8.32 12.59
N HIS A 44 14.83 7.01 12.89
CA HIS A 44 14.91 6.43 14.25
C HIS A 44 13.64 6.49 15.12
N LYS A 45 12.50 6.84 14.54
CA LYS A 45 11.18 6.78 15.21
C LYS A 45 10.28 5.78 14.51
N LYS A 46 9.59 4.94 15.29
CA LYS A 46 8.52 4.08 14.77
C LYS A 46 7.19 4.83 14.76
N VAL A 47 6.53 4.83 13.61
CA VAL A 47 5.24 5.47 13.38
C VAL A 47 4.22 4.42 12.97
N PRO A 48 3.06 4.31 13.64
CA PRO A 48 2.02 3.39 13.22
C PRO A 48 1.34 3.91 11.94
N VAL A 49 1.24 3.06 10.92
CA VAL A 49 0.60 3.38 9.65
C VAL A 49 -0.47 2.34 9.36
N ILE A 50 -1.66 2.82 9.03
CA ILE A 50 -2.81 2.02 8.58
C ILE A 50 -3.13 2.46 7.16
N VAL A 51 -3.30 1.50 6.27
CA VAL A 51 -3.59 1.72 4.85
C VAL A 51 -4.84 0.96 4.48
N GLU A 52 -5.74 1.60 3.74
CA GLU A 52 -6.97 0.99 3.23
C GLU A 52 -7.32 1.54 1.83
N ALA A 53 -8.19 0.84 1.12
CA ALA A 53 -8.71 1.29 -0.16
C ALA A 53 -9.84 2.31 0.01
N GLY A 54 -9.79 3.37 -0.80
CA GLY A 54 -10.94 4.16 -1.20
C GLY A 54 -11.32 3.85 -2.65
N GLU A 55 -12.36 4.49 -3.18
CA GLU A 55 -12.93 4.20 -4.51
C GLU A 55 -11.91 4.27 -5.65
N LYS A 56 -11.07 5.30 -5.69
CA LYS A 56 -9.95 5.47 -6.64
C LYS A 56 -8.72 6.06 -5.95
N ALA A 57 -8.49 5.61 -4.72
CA ALA A 57 -7.47 6.18 -3.86
C ALA A 57 -6.97 5.16 -2.84
N ILE A 58 -5.76 5.40 -2.33
CA ILE A 58 -5.26 4.76 -1.13
C ILE A 58 -5.35 5.75 0.01
N VAL A 59 -5.92 5.29 1.11
CA VAL A 59 -6.19 6.10 2.30
C VAL A 59 -5.22 5.68 3.38
N PHE A 60 -4.51 6.68 3.92
CA PHE A 60 -3.52 6.52 4.97
C PHE A 60 -4.05 7.09 6.28
N HIS A 61 -3.81 6.38 7.38
CA HIS A 61 -4.02 6.86 8.73
C HIS A 61 -2.75 6.68 9.55
N SER A 62 -2.42 7.70 10.34
CA SER A 62 -1.25 7.67 11.22
C SER A 62 -1.39 8.69 12.35
N THR A 63 -0.38 8.79 13.23
CA THR A 63 -0.20 9.94 14.12
C THR A 63 -0.02 11.24 13.33
N HIS A 64 0.06 12.38 14.00
CA HIS A 64 0.39 13.62 13.30
C HIS A 64 1.81 13.56 12.73
N LEU A 65 1.95 13.87 11.44
CA LEU A 65 3.20 13.83 10.67
C LEU A 65 3.35 15.12 9.88
N LYS A 66 4.59 15.62 9.81
CA LYS A 66 4.98 16.73 8.92
C LYS A 66 4.86 16.28 7.47
N GLU A 67 4.80 17.24 6.56
CA GLU A 67 4.66 16.94 5.13
C GLU A 67 5.77 16.03 4.58
N ARG A 68 7.03 16.28 4.97
CA ARG A 68 8.17 15.43 4.59
C ARG A 68 8.00 13.99 5.07
N GLU A 69 7.60 13.80 6.32
CA GLU A 69 7.37 12.48 6.92
C GLU A 69 6.22 11.74 6.21
N ARG A 70 5.14 12.46 5.85
CA ARG A 70 4.06 11.87 5.04
C ARG A 70 4.59 11.34 3.71
N ARG A 71 5.33 12.16 2.95
CA ARG A 71 5.87 11.74 1.65
C ARG A 71 6.80 10.53 1.78
N GLU A 72 7.59 10.46 2.85
CA GLU A 72 8.45 9.31 3.13
C GLU A 72 7.65 8.04 3.43
N VAL A 73 6.62 8.14 4.28
CA VAL A 73 5.66 7.03 4.54
C VAL A 73 5.00 6.57 3.25
N GLU A 74 4.51 7.49 2.44
CA GLU A 74 3.86 7.16 1.17
C GLU A 74 4.82 6.39 0.25
N ASN A 75 6.06 6.83 0.11
CA ASN A 75 7.06 6.17 -0.72
C ASN A 75 7.40 4.76 -0.21
N ILE A 76 7.58 4.60 1.10
CA ILE A 76 7.86 3.29 1.71
C ILE A 76 6.68 2.34 1.48
N VAL A 77 5.45 2.78 1.73
CA VAL A 77 4.25 1.96 1.55
C VAL A 77 4.03 1.61 0.08
N LYS A 78 4.15 2.58 -0.83
CA LYS A 78 4.00 2.33 -2.28
C LYS A 78 4.99 1.26 -2.75
N LYS A 79 6.25 1.36 -2.33
CA LYS A 79 7.28 0.37 -2.67
C LYS A 79 6.99 -1.01 -2.08
N LEU A 80 6.59 -1.08 -0.80
CA LEU A 80 6.28 -2.34 -0.15
C LEU A 80 5.08 -3.07 -0.75
N LEU A 81 4.06 -2.32 -1.19
CA LEU A 81 2.80 -2.88 -1.70
C LEU A 81 2.73 -2.89 -3.24
N GLY A 82 3.75 -2.38 -3.92
CA GLY A 82 3.78 -2.23 -5.39
C GLY A 82 2.58 -1.42 -5.89
N ILE A 83 2.42 -0.20 -5.37
CA ILE A 83 1.34 0.74 -5.74
C ILE A 83 1.89 1.72 -6.77
N GLU A 84 1.96 1.26 -8.01
CA GLU A 84 2.48 1.99 -9.15
C GLU A 84 1.63 1.70 -10.38
N ASP A 85 1.73 2.55 -11.39
CA ASP A 85 1.02 2.35 -12.65
C ASP A 85 1.62 1.15 -13.40
N THR A 86 0.84 0.07 -13.50
CA THR A 86 1.25 -1.19 -14.13
C THR A 86 0.80 -1.30 -15.58
N THR A 87 0.36 -0.21 -16.24
CA THR A 87 -0.14 -0.24 -17.62
C THR A 87 0.85 -0.92 -18.57
N LYS A 88 2.13 -0.52 -18.54
CA LYS A 88 3.19 -1.13 -19.37
C LYS A 88 3.45 -2.60 -19.05
N LEU A 89 3.30 -3.00 -17.78
CA LEU A 89 3.45 -4.40 -17.39
C LEU A 89 2.32 -5.24 -17.99
N TYR A 90 1.08 -4.77 -17.93
CA TYR A 90 -0.05 -5.45 -18.52
C TYR A 90 0.04 -5.49 -20.05
N GLU A 91 0.42 -4.38 -20.71
CA GLU A 91 0.67 -4.36 -22.15
C GLU A 91 1.72 -5.41 -22.58
N PHE A 92 2.78 -5.58 -21.78
CA PHE A 92 3.78 -6.62 -22.02
C PHE A 92 3.19 -8.03 -21.84
N MET A 93 2.44 -8.28 -20.76
CA MET A 93 1.85 -9.59 -20.47
C MET A 93 0.84 -10.04 -21.53
N GLU A 94 0.04 -9.12 -22.07
CA GLU A 94 -0.93 -9.40 -23.14
C GLU A 94 -0.29 -9.93 -24.43
N SER A 95 1.00 -9.65 -24.66
CA SER A 95 1.73 -10.14 -25.84
C SER A 95 2.22 -11.59 -25.71
N ASP A 96 2.09 -12.20 -24.54
CA ASP A 96 2.55 -13.56 -24.24
C ASP A 96 1.37 -14.48 -23.93
N GLU A 97 1.37 -15.68 -24.50
CA GLU A 97 0.25 -16.63 -24.38
C GLU A 97 0.04 -17.14 -22.95
N VAL A 98 1.11 -17.26 -22.17
CA VAL A 98 1.07 -17.80 -20.80
C VAL A 98 0.75 -16.72 -19.77
N LEU A 99 1.16 -15.48 -20.04
CA LEU A 99 1.03 -14.37 -19.09
C LEU A 99 -0.29 -13.60 -19.18
N LYS A 100 -0.98 -13.65 -20.32
CA LYS A 100 -2.29 -13.00 -20.51
C LYS A 100 -3.42 -13.67 -19.71
#